data_AF-B0M2C8-F1
#
_entry.id   AF-B0M2C8-F1
#
_cell.length_a   1.000
_cell.length_b   1.000
_cell.length_c   1.000
_cell.angle_alpha   90.00
_cell.angle_beta   90.00
_cell.angle_gamma   90.00
#
_symmetry.space_group_name_H-M   'P 1'
#
loop_
_entity.id
_entity.type
_entity.pdbx_description
1 polymer ?
#
loop_
_entity_poly.entity_id
_entity_poly.type
_entity_poly.pdbx_seq_one_letter_code
_entity_poly.pdbx_strand_id
1 'polypeptide(L)'
;MSGKSVRLLLCITFMLRYQFSNSEFYDPCTHANGIDEDEAEAAVGSWPQNLNLTSVNRSHKCYVICILQYYNIVSTSGEITLGKYYDTGVIDEFAVAPKINLCRYKFRKEKDFCERMFAVFNCLRQDLLINS
;
A
#
# COMPACT_ATOMS: atom_id res chain seq x y z
N MET A 1 3.50 27.12 31.15
CA MET A 1 3.30 25.80 30.50
C MET A 1 3.65 24.72 31.51
N SER A 2 2.73 23.80 31.81
CA SER A 2 2.86 22.80 32.89
C SER A 2 3.96 21.78 32.59
N GLY A 3 4.82 21.47 33.58
CA GLY A 3 5.95 20.54 33.43
C GLY A 3 5.57 19.11 33.02
N LYS A 4 4.29 18.74 33.11
CA LYS A 4 3.74 17.47 32.58
C LYS A 4 3.73 17.44 31.05
N SER A 5 3.44 18.56 30.40
CA SER A 5 3.38 18.67 28.93
C SER A 5 4.78 18.55 28.30
N VAL A 6 5.81 19.08 28.96
CA VAL A 6 7.21 18.99 28.48
C VAL A 6 7.73 17.55 28.56
N ARG A 7 7.41 16.81 29.63
CA ARG A 7 7.78 15.39 29.76
C ARG A 7 7.10 14.51 28.72
N LEU A 8 5.82 14.76 28.44
CA LEU A 8 5.09 14.03 27.41
C LEU A 8 5.68 14.25 26.02
N LEU A 9 6.01 15.51 25.68
CA LEU A 9 6.66 15.86 24.42
C LEU A 9 8.01 15.14 24.27
N LEU A 10 8.84 15.13 25.31
CA LEU A 10 10.14 14.44 25.28
C LEU A 10 9.98 12.92 25.07
N CYS A 11 9.00 12.29 25.72
CA CYS A 11 8.71 10.87 25.52
C CYS A 11 8.27 10.58 24.08
N ILE A 12 7.39 11.40 23.51
CA ILE A 12 6.93 11.23 22.12
C ILE A 12 8.11 11.36 21.15
N THR A 13 8.96 12.38 21.33
CA THR A 13 10.14 12.58 20.47
C THR A 13 11.14 11.43 20.59
N PHE A 14 11.32 10.86 21.79
CA PHE A 14 12.19 9.70 22.00
C PHE A 14 11.64 8.43 21.32
N MET A 15 10.34 8.17 21.45
CA MET A 15 9.66 7.04 20.81
C MET A 15 9.73 7.15 19.29
N LEU A 16 9.50 8.35 18.74
CA LEU A 16 9.64 8.62 17.31
C LEU A 16 11.08 8.39 16.83
N ARG A 17 12.08 8.92 17.56
CA ARG A 17 13.49 8.69 17.21
C ARG A 17 13.88 7.21 17.23
N TYR A 18 13.43 6.46 18.23
CA TYR A 18 13.67 5.03 18.34
C TYR A 18 12.97 4.25 17.20
N GLN A 19 11.78 4.68 16.80
CA GLN A 19 11.07 4.10 15.68
C GLN A 19 11.76 4.38 14.34
N PHE A 20 12.23 5.62 14.11
CA PHE A 20 12.94 6.00 12.89
C PHE A 20 14.39 5.47 12.84
N SER A 21 15.05 5.24 13.99
CA SER A 21 16.40 4.65 14.02
C SER A 21 16.40 3.14 13.78
N ASN A 22 15.28 2.47 14.06
CA ASN A 22 15.10 1.03 13.84
C ASN A 22 14.31 0.70 12.58
N SER A 23 13.83 1.70 11.84
CA SER A 23 13.38 1.47 10.47
C SER A 23 14.62 1.36 9.60
N GLU A 24 15.18 0.16 9.49
CA GLU A 24 15.95 -0.16 8.29
C GLU A 24 15.06 0.21 7.10
N PHE A 25 15.56 1.10 6.24
CA PHE A 25 14.90 1.40 4.99
C PHE A 25 14.93 0.12 4.15
N TYR A 26 13.92 -0.73 4.36
CA TYR A 26 13.69 -1.89 3.54
C TYR A 26 13.21 -1.35 2.20
N ASP A 27 14.10 -1.34 1.22
CA ASP A 27 13.74 -1.20 -0.18
C ASP A 27 13.42 -2.61 -0.71
N PRO A 28 12.14 -3.03 -0.74
CA PRO A 28 11.75 -4.32 -1.30
C PRO A 28 11.98 -4.41 -2.81
N CYS A 29 12.36 -3.32 -3.45
CA CYS A 29 12.35 -3.14 -4.89
C CYS A 29 13.78 -2.92 -5.37
N THR A 30 14.57 -4.00 -5.44
CA THR A 30 15.93 -3.96 -6.01
C THR A 30 15.91 -3.81 -7.53
N HIS A 31 15.34 -2.70 -8.02
CA HIS A 31 15.30 -2.35 -9.43
C HIS A 31 16.27 -1.19 -9.67
N ALA A 32 17.57 -1.50 -9.69
CA ALA A 32 18.62 -0.52 -9.95
C ALA A 32 18.45 0.21 -11.31
N ASN A 33 17.70 -0.39 -12.23
CA ASN A 33 17.45 0.14 -13.58
C ASN A 33 16.08 0.85 -13.71
N GLY A 34 15.33 1.01 -12.61
CA GLY A 34 13.95 1.47 -12.64
C GLY A 34 12.97 0.37 -13.05
N ILE A 35 11.67 0.69 -12.98
CA ILE A 35 10.55 -0.15 -13.43
C ILE A 35 9.81 0.67 -14.45
N ASP A 36 9.74 0.20 -15.69
CA ASP A 36 9.03 0.92 -16.74
C ASP A 36 7.50 0.76 -16.62
N GLU A 37 6.76 1.55 -17.39
CA GLU A 37 5.30 1.58 -17.34
C GLU A 37 4.67 0.29 -17.88
N ASP A 38 5.28 -0.32 -18.91
CA ASP A 38 4.81 -1.56 -19.54
C ASP A 38 4.95 -2.76 -18.57
N GLU A 39 6.07 -2.83 -17.84
CA GLU A 39 6.33 -3.80 -16.78
C GLU A 39 5.31 -3.64 -15.64
N ALA A 40 5.05 -2.39 -15.24
CA ALA A 40 4.06 -2.09 -14.21
C ALA A 40 2.65 -2.50 -14.66
N GLU A 41 2.25 -2.15 -15.87
CA GLU A 41 0.95 -2.49 -16.45
C GLU A 41 0.78 -4.01 -16.58
N ALA A 42 1.80 -4.73 -17.03
CA ALA A 42 1.75 -6.19 -17.12
C ALA A 42 1.55 -6.85 -15.74
N ALA A 43 2.18 -6.31 -14.70
CA ALA A 43 2.10 -6.83 -13.34
C ALA A 43 0.77 -6.56 -12.63
N VAL A 44 0.09 -5.44 -12.93
CA VAL A 44 -1.16 -5.02 -12.26
C VAL A 44 -2.42 -5.19 -13.11
N GLY A 45 -2.30 -5.16 -14.44
CA GLY A 45 -3.43 -5.14 -15.39
C GLY A 45 -4.04 -6.52 -15.67
N SER A 46 -3.25 -7.59 -15.53
CA SER A 46 -3.58 -8.94 -15.99
C SER A 46 -4.31 -9.82 -14.98
N TRP A 47 -4.73 -9.28 -13.81
CA TRP A 47 -5.33 -10.11 -12.77
C TRP A 47 -6.74 -10.58 -13.14
N PRO A 48 -7.02 -11.90 -13.06
CA PRO A 48 -8.32 -12.44 -13.43
C PRO A 48 -9.42 -11.96 -12.48
N GLN A 49 -10.64 -11.88 -13.00
CA GLN A 49 -11.83 -11.71 -12.16
C GLN A 49 -11.95 -12.93 -11.22
N ASN A 50 -12.30 -12.69 -9.96
CA ASN A 50 -12.37 -13.72 -8.93
C ASN A 50 -11.04 -14.47 -8.67
N LEU A 51 -9.91 -13.75 -8.77
CA LEU A 51 -8.58 -14.29 -8.45
C LEU A 51 -8.57 -14.99 -7.08
N ASN A 52 -8.21 -16.27 -7.08
CA ASN A 52 -7.96 -17.00 -5.85
C ASN A 52 -6.63 -16.54 -5.23
N LEU A 53 -6.69 -15.81 -4.12
CA LEU A 53 -5.50 -15.28 -3.46
C LEU A 53 -4.51 -16.36 -3.01
N THR A 54 -4.98 -17.59 -2.74
CA THR A 54 -4.11 -18.69 -2.31
C THR A 54 -3.34 -19.34 -3.46
N SER A 55 -3.78 -19.15 -4.71
CA SER A 55 -3.07 -19.68 -5.88
C SER A 55 -1.93 -18.78 -6.36
N VAL A 56 -1.84 -17.55 -5.85
CA VAL A 56 -0.76 -16.62 -6.18
C VAL A 56 0.37 -16.80 -5.18
N ASN A 57 1.58 -17.03 -5.68
CA ASN A 57 2.76 -17.15 -4.84
C ASN A 57 3.10 -15.82 -4.15
N ARG A 58 3.54 -15.91 -2.90
CA ARG A 58 3.92 -14.75 -2.09
C ARG A 58 4.95 -13.85 -2.78
N SER A 59 5.94 -14.43 -3.47
CA SER A 59 6.98 -13.66 -4.16
C SER A 59 6.42 -12.75 -5.25
N HIS A 60 5.43 -13.21 -6.03
CA HIS A 60 4.77 -12.36 -7.03
C HIS A 60 3.93 -11.27 -6.36
N LYS A 61 3.25 -11.59 -5.26
CA LYS A 61 2.52 -10.57 -4.48
C LYS A 61 3.47 -9.46 -4.02
N CYS A 62 4.62 -9.83 -3.46
CA CYS A 62 5.64 -8.86 -3.06
C CYS A 62 6.16 -8.05 -4.23
N TYR A 63 6.41 -8.67 -5.38
CA TYR A 63 6.87 -7.97 -6.59
C TYR A 63 5.87 -6.90 -7.05
N VAL A 64 4.57 -7.23 -7.12
CA VAL A 64 3.54 -6.24 -7.45
C VAL A 64 3.51 -5.10 -6.41
N ILE A 65 3.59 -5.42 -5.12
CA ILE A 65 3.59 -4.37 -4.09
C ILE A 65 4.84 -3.49 -4.19
N CYS A 66 5.98 -4.05 -4.57
CA CYS A 66 7.20 -3.30 -4.84
C CYS A 66 6.98 -2.33 -6.02
N ILE A 67 6.35 -2.76 -7.12
CA ILE A 67 5.96 -1.85 -8.21
C ILE A 67 5.06 -0.72 -7.67
N LEU A 68 4.03 -1.03 -6.89
CA LEU A 68 3.15 -0.01 -6.33
C LEU A 68 3.89 0.96 -5.38
N GLN A 69 4.93 0.50 -4.68
CA GLN A 69 5.80 1.35 -3.88
C GLN A 69 6.67 2.25 -4.74
N TYR A 70 7.25 1.72 -5.82
CA TYR A 70 8.05 2.48 -6.79
C TYR A 70 7.26 3.66 -7.36
N TYR A 71 5.97 3.45 -7.68
CA TYR A 71 5.08 4.50 -8.16
C TYR A 71 4.48 5.40 -7.06
N ASN A 72 4.90 5.22 -5.81
CA ASN A 72 4.40 5.93 -4.62
C ASN A 72 2.87 5.78 -4.41
N ILE A 73 2.31 4.65 -4.84
CA ILE A 73 0.89 4.30 -4.63
C ILE A 73 0.69 3.73 -3.22
N VAL A 74 1.65 2.95 -2.73
CA VAL A 74 1.64 2.43 -1.35
C VAL A 74 2.98 2.71 -0.68
N SER A 75 2.97 3.07 0.60
CA SER A 75 4.19 3.25 1.39
C SER A 75 4.72 1.92 1.94
N THR A 76 5.91 1.94 2.55
CA THR A 76 6.45 0.81 3.33
C THR A 76 5.63 0.48 4.57
N SER A 77 4.84 1.43 5.08
CA SER A 77 3.88 1.20 6.18
C SER A 77 2.51 0.69 5.71
N GLY A 78 2.24 0.69 4.40
CA GLY A 78 0.96 0.29 3.82
C GLY A 78 -0.06 1.42 3.73
N GLU A 79 0.36 2.68 3.86
CA GLU A 79 -0.46 3.83 3.53
C GLU A 79 -0.65 3.89 2.02
N ILE A 80 -1.88 4.10 1.55
CA ILE A 80 -2.20 4.17 0.13
C ILE A 80 -2.40 5.64 -0.23
N THR A 81 -1.63 6.13 -1.20
CA THR A 81 -1.64 7.53 -1.61
C THR A 81 -2.03 7.61 -3.08
N LEU A 82 -3.27 8.06 -3.33
CA LEU A 82 -3.81 8.22 -4.68
C LEU A 82 -4.08 9.68 -5.04
N GLY A 83 -3.69 10.65 -4.20
CA GLY A 83 -3.99 12.08 -4.40
C GLY A 83 -3.64 12.57 -5.82
N LYS A 84 -2.43 12.24 -6.31
CA LYS A 84 -2.01 12.61 -7.68
C LYS A 84 -2.91 12.05 -8.79
N TYR A 85 -3.60 10.93 -8.56
CA TYR A 85 -4.54 10.32 -9.51
C TYR A 85 -5.97 10.87 -9.36
N TYR A 86 -6.32 11.35 -8.16
CA TYR A 86 -7.56 12.09 -7.95
C TYR A 86 -7.49 13.46 -8.62
N ASP A 87 -6.37 14.17 -8.48
CA ASP A 87 -6.14 15.50 -9.06
C ASP A 87 -6.21 15.49 -10.60
N THR A 88 -5.82 14.38 -11.24
CA THR A 88 -5.90 14.22 -12.71
C THR A 88 -7.30 13.81 -13.19
N GLY A 89 -8.22 13.46 -12.29
CA GLY A 89 -9.55 12.95 -12.63
C GLY A 89 -9.56 11.54 -13.21
N VAL A 90 -8.40 10.85 -13.24
CA VAL A 90 -8.30 9.45 -13.69
C VAL A 90 -9.04 8.52 -12.73
N ILE A 91 -9.05 8.86 -11.44
CA ILE A 91 -9.77 8.13 -10.40
C ILE A 91 -10.73 9.07 -9.69
N ASP A 92 -12.02 8.69 -9.61
CA ASP A 92 -12.99 9.38 -8.75
C ASP A 92 -12.73 9.03 -7.28
N GLU A 93 -12.25 10.03 -6.52
CA GLU A 93 -11.95 9.91 -5.09
C GLU A 93 -13.17 9.41 -4.29
N PHE A 94 -14.36 9.94 -4.57
CA PHE A 94 -15.57 9.60 -3.83
C PHE A 94 -16.03 8.17 -4.12
N ALA A 95 -15.75 7.66 -5.32
CA ALA A 95 -16.01 6.27 -5.68
C ALA A 95 -14.98 5.30 -5.08
N VAL A 96 -13.71 5.71 -4.96
CA VAL A 96 -12.58 4.81 -4.64
C VAL A 96 -12.18 4.83 -3.17
N ALA A 97 -12.10 5.98 -2.51
CA ALA A 97 -11.62 6.07 -1.13
C ALA A 97 -12.45 5.22 -0.14
N PRO A 98 -13.79 5.17 -0.19
CA PRO A 98 -14.58 4.30 0.67
C PRO A 98 -14.29 2.81 0.44
N LYS A 99 -14.11 2.39 -0.82
CA LYS A 99 -13.80 0.99 -1.18
C LYS A 99 -12.44 0.57 -0.65
N ILE A 100 -11.43 1.43 -0.77
CA ILE A 100 -10.10 1.20 -0.19
C ILE A 100 -10.20 0.96 1.31
N ASN A 101 -10.94 1.80 2.03
CA ASN A 101 -11.10 1.65 3.49
C ASN A 101 -11.75 0.33 3.87
N LEU A 102 -12.78 -0.10 3.13
CA LEU A 102 -13.43 -1.39 3.33
C LEU A 102 -12.45 -2.56 3.08
N CYS A 103 -11.71 -2.52 1.99
CA CYS A 103 -10.72 -3.55 1.65
C CYS A 103 -9.60 -3.62 2.70
N ARG A 104 -9.09 -2.48 3.19
CA ARG A 104 -8.12 -2.42 4.30
C ARG A 104 -8.69 -3.08 5.56
N TYR A 105 -9.93 -2.77 5.90
CA TYR A 105 -10.59 -3.37 7.07
C TYR A 105 -10.74 -4.89 6.94
N LYS A 106 -11.10 -5.40 5.76
CA LYS A 106 -11.25 -6.83 5.47
C LYS A 106 -9.96 -7.62 5.76
N PHE A 107 -8.81 -7.06 5.41
CA PHE A 107 -7.51 -7.72 5.57
C PHE A 107 -6.66 -7.21 6.75
N ARG A 108 -7.25 -6.44 7.68
CA ARG A 108 -6.54 -5.84 8.83
C ARG A 108 -5.82 -6.84 9.75
N LYS A 109 -6.21 -8.12 9.71
CA LYS A 109 -5.62 -9.19 10.53
C LYS A 109 -4.44 -9.90 9.83
N GLU A 110 -4.26 -9.69 8.53
CA GLU A 110 -3.10 -10.22 7.81
C GLU A 110 -1.84 -9.48 8.27
N LYS A 111 -0.84 -10.26 8.68
CA LYS A 111 0.42 -9.75 9.23
C LYS A 111 1.50 -9.63 8.16
N ASP A 112 1.46 -10.50 7.16
CA ASP A 112 2.39 -10.41 6.05
C ASP A 112 2.03 -9.20 5.18
N PHE A 113 2.99 -8.30 5.03
CA PHE A 113 2.80 -7.03 4.34
C PHE A 113 2.39 -7.24 2.87
N CYS A 114 3.09 -8.13 2.16
CA CYS A 114 2.81 -8.40 0.74
C CYS A 114 1.44 -9.05 0.57
N GLU A 115 1.13 -10.05 1.39
CA GLU A 115 -0.17 -10.72 1.38
C GLU A 115 -1.31 -9.72 1.64
N ARG A 116 -1.16 -8.89 2.69
CA ARG A 116 -2.15 -7.89 3.06
C ARG A 116 -2.38 -6.90 1.95
N MET A 117 -1.33 -6.25 1.46
CA MET A 117 -1.48 -5.17 0.49
C MET A 117 -1.98 -5.72 -0.86
N PHE A 118 -1.49 -6.89 -1.29
CA PHE A 118 -1.99 -7.52 -2.51
C PHE A 118 -3.47 -7.84 -2.41
N ALA A 119 -3.91 -8.38 -1.27
CA ALA A 119 -5.32 -8.67 -1.03
C ALA A 119 -6.19 -7.39 -1.01
N VAL A 120 -5.67 -6.28 -0.47
CA VAL A 120 -6.35 -4.97 -0.50
C VAL A 120 -6.54 -4.47 -1.93
N PHE A 121 -5.49 -4.48 -2.75
CA PHE A 121 -5.57 -4.03 -4.15
C PHE A 121 -6.45 -4.97 -5.00
N ASN A 122 -6.38 -6.29 -4.78
CA ASN A 122 -7.27 -7.21 -5.47
C ASN A 122 -8.73 -6.97 -5.09
N CYS A 123 -9.01 -6.77 -3.80
CA CYS A 123 -10.36 -6.41 -3.34
C CYS A 123 -10.87 -5.13 -4.01
N LEU A 124 -10.05 -4.08 -4.08
CA LEU A 124 -10.42 -2.85 -4.78
C LEU A 124 -10.73 -3.13 -6.26
N ARG A 125 -9.87 -3.88 -6.95
CA ARG A 125 -10.08 -4.24 -8.35
C ARG A 125 -11.40 -4.98 -8.56
N GLN A 126 -11.69 -6.01 -7.76
CA GLN A 126 -12.94 -6.75 -7.89
C GLN A 126 -14.16 -5.85 -7.62
N ASP A 127 -14.09 -4.99 -6.60
CA ASP A 127 -15.16 -4.03 -6.29
C ASP A 127 -15.36 -2.97 -7.38
N LEU A 128 -14.34 -2.67 -8.20
CA LEU A 128 -14.47 -1.79 -9.35
C LEU A 128 -15.06 -2.54 -10.56
N LEU A 129 -14.62 -3.77 -10.82
CA LEU A 129 -15.13 -4.60 -11.92
C LEU A 129 -16.58 -5.09 -11.73
N ILE A 130 -17.04 -5.25 -10.49
CA ILE A 130 -18.43 -5.64 -10.20
C ILE A 130 -19.40 -4.48 -10.40
N ASN A 131 -18.91 -3.23 -10.29
CA ASN A 131 -19.73 -2.02 -10.38
C ASN A 131 -19.48 -1.23 -11.69
N SER A 132 -18.78 -1.82 -12.66
CA SER A 132 -18.53 -1.28 -13.99
C SER A 132 -19.56 -1.75 -15.01
#